data_AF-A0A8R1HPT2-F1
#
_entry.id   AF-A0A8R1HPT2-F1
#
_cell.length_a   1.000
_cell.length_b   1.000
_cell.length_c   1.000
_cell.angle_alpha   90.00
_cell.angle_beta   90.00
_cell.angle_gamma   90.00
#
_symmetry.space_group_name_H-M   'P 1'
#
loop_
_entity.id
_entity.type
_entity.pdbx_description
1 polymer ?
#
loop_
_entity_poly.entity_id
_entity_poly.type
_entity_poly.pdbx_seq_one_letter_code
_entity_poly.pdbx_strand_id
1 'polypeptide(L)'
;MNIYRTPYTISDLRPHDFRNFRGLLRHDFVILFDYATRFPEFSSFTSHERNMFYRLILAVDFVLSSSFYSYKIGQAHRQMILTNGEFLCMDPLPMTGNEPNARQYFESEEDFSKYQSLMPLNIAIWEESIVPFARLNPTFEEFCLLKALTVWHVTYYKFTESGREKCRRQRNIIIDCLSKICHNQGANGENRIGELLMSMNYIMQSTQRLTKHYIMLTFFDVLNCDAMLHEMLTFKY
;
A
#
# COMPACT_ATOMS: atom_id res chain seq x y z
N MET A 1 -26.61 -8.96 2.37
CA MET A 1 -25.85 -8.83 3.63
C MET A 1 -24.64 -7.96 3.32
N ASN A 2 -24.69 -6.66 3.68
CA ASN A 2 -23.59 -5.71 3.40
C ASN A 2 -22.46 -5.96 4.40
N ILE A 3 -21.55 -6.86 4.06
CA ILE A 3 -20.31 -7.05 4.81
C ILE A 3 -19.37 -5.90 4.44
N TYR A 4 -18.91 -5.17 5.44
CA TYR A 4 -18.09 -3.95 5.37
C TYR A 4 -16.92 -4.07 4.38
N ARG A 5 -17.09 -3.50 3.17
CA ARG A 5 -16.07 -3.49 2.10
C ARG A 5 -14.94 -2.48 2.35
N THR A 6 -15.14 -1.56 3.30
CA THR A 6 -14.14 -0.61 3.81
C THR A 6 -14.21 -0.60 5.34
N PRO A 7 -13.07 -0.45 6.05
CA PRO A 7 -13.06 -0.41 7.52
C PRO A 7 -13.56 0.92 8.09
N TYR A 8 -13.66 1.97 7.26
CA TYR A 8 -14.06 3.32 7.65
C TYR A 8 -15.29 3.78 6.87
N THR A 9 -16.05 4.66 7.51
CA THR A 9 -17.05 5.55 6.91
C THR A 9 -16.50 6.99 6.86
N ILE A 10 -17.17 7.89 6.12
CA ILE A 10 -16.74 9.29 6.01
C ILE A 10 -16.64 9.97 7.38
N SER A 11 -17.54 9.66 8.31
CA SER A 11 -17.54 10.23 9.66
C SER A 11 -16.39 9.75 10.55
N ASP A 12 -15.76 8.63 10.21
CA ASP A 12 -14.62 8.08 10.96
C ASP A 12 -13.29 8.74 10.53
N LEU A 13 -13.29 9.45 9.40
CA LEU A 13 -12.08 10.01 8.80
C LEU A 13 -11.60 11.25 9.55
N ARG A 14 -10.28 11.35 9.72
CA ARG A 14 -9.64 12.51 10.35
C ARG A 14 -8.48 13.05 9.50
N PRO A 15 -8.16 14.35 9.53
CA PRO A 15 -7.02 14.89 8.81
C PRO A 15 -5.71 14.23 9.29
N HIS A 16 -4.81 13.94 8.35
CA HIS A 16 -3.48 13.42 8.69
C HIS A 16 -2.64 14.49 9.40
N ASP A 17 -2.01 14.10 10.51
CA ASP A 17 -1.16 14.97 11.31
C ASP A 17 0.32 14.62 11.15
N PHE A 18 1.00 15.33 10.25
CA PHE A 18 2.43 15.14 10.02
C PHE A 18 3.28 15.38 11.27
N ARG A 19 2.87 16.30 12.17
CA ARG A 19 3.66 16.65 13.35
C ARG A 19 3.78 15.45 14.29
N ASN A 20 2.66 14.78 14.54
CA ASN A 20 2.62 13.62 15.44
C ASN A 20 2.81 12.26 14.73
N PHE A 21 2.93 12.22 13.40
CA PHE A 21 3.07 10.96 12.67
C PHE A 21 4.37 10.19 13.01
N ARG A 22 4.29 8.92 13.39
CA ARG A 22 5.47 8.10 13.74
C ARG A 22 5.64 6.87 12.83
N GLY A 23 5.02 6.88 11.66
CA GLY A 23 4.90 5.69 10.83
C GLY A 23 3.77 4.78 11.31
N LEU A 24 3.89 3.50 10.98
CA LEU A 24 2.97 2.45 11.43
C LEU A 24 3.14 2.22 12.94
N LEU A 25 2.01 2.05 13.63
CA LEU A 25 1.98 1.75 15.05
C LEU A 25 1.98 0.24 15.28
N ARG A 26 2.32 -0.19 16.50
CA ARG A 26 2.39 -1.61 16.88
C ARG A 26 1.15 -2.43 16.49
N HIS A 27 -0.05 -1.86 16.60
CA HIS A 27 -1.28 -2.56 16.26
C HIS A 27 -1.45 -2.77 14.75
N ASP A 28 -0.99 -1.82 13.92
CA ASP A 28 -1.00 -1.97 12.45
C ASP A 28 -0.14 -3.17 12.02
N PHE A 29 1.03 -3.31 12.66
CA PHE A 29 1.90 -4.45 12.45
C PHE A 29 1.24 -5.77 12.83
N VAL A 30 0.57 -5.83 13.99
CA VAL A 30 -0.12 -7.05 14.44
C VAL A 30 -1.25 -7.45 13.50
N ILE A 31 -2.07 -6.48 13.05
CA ILE A 31 -3.17 -6.73 12.10
C ILE A 31 -2.63 -7.27 10.78
N LEU A 32 -1.56 -6.66 10.25
CA LEU A 32 -0.96 -7.10 9.00
C LEU A 32 -0.20 -8.42 9.13
N PHE A 33 0.29 -8.74 10.33
CA PHE A 33 0.88 -10.04 10.62
C PHE A 33 -0.18 -11.14 10.61
N ASP A 34 -1.31 -10.92 11.30
CA ASP A 34 -2.46 -11.83 11.25
C ASP A 34 -2.94 -12.01 9.80
N TYR A 35 -3.04 -10.93 9.02
CA TYR A 35 -3.35 -11.01 7.59
C TYR A 35 -2.33 -11.86 6.81
N ALA A 36 -1.03 -11.66 7.03
CA ALA A 36 0.04 -12.42 6.37
C ALA A 36 -0.03 -13.92 6.70
N THR A 37 -0.30 -14.28 7.97
CA THR A 37 -0.36 -15.68 8.40
C THR A 37 -1.52 -16.47 7.78
N ARG A 38 -2.54 -15.77 7.27
CA ARG A 38 -3.68 -16.36 6.57
C ARG A 38 -3.41 -16.64 5.09
N PHE A 39 -2.26 -16.21 4.55
CA PHE A 39 -1.91 -16.56 3.17
C PHE A 39 -1.66 -18.07 3.05
N PRO A 40 -2.16 -18.72 1.99
CA PRO A 40 -1.89 -20.13 1.75
C PRO A 40 -0.39 -20.42 1.76
N GLU A 41 0.00 -21.52 2.39
CA GLU A 41 1.40 -21.98 2.50
C GLU A 41 2.35 -21.09 3.31
N PHE A 42 1.87 -19.99 3.92
CA PHE A 42 2.72 -19.08 4.69
C PHE A 42 3.53 -19.81 5.78
N SER A 43 2.89 -20.74 6.50
CA SER A 43 3.53 -21.53 7.56
C SER A 43 4.64 -22.47 7.05
N SER A 44 4.63 -22.80 5.76
CA SER A 44 5.60 -23.70 5.13
C SER A 44 6.87 -23.00 4.64
N PHE A 45 6.92 -21.67 4.71
CA PHE A 45 8.11 -20.90 4.36
C PHE A 45 9.17 -20.97 5.45
N THR A 46 10.43 -20.79 5.06
CA THR A 46 11.52 -20.61 6.02
C THR A 46 11.32 -19.35 6.85
N SER A 47 12.00 -19.25 8.00
CA SER A 47 11.93 -18.05 8.84
C SER A 47 12.29 -16.77 8.07
N HIS A 48 13.33 -16.83 7.24
CA HIS A 48 13.76 -15.73 6.39
C HIS A 48 12.68 -15.32 5.38
N GLU A 49 12.10 -16.29 4.67
CA GLU A 49 11.03 -16.03 3.69
C GLU A 49 9.77 -15.46 4.35
N ARG A 50 9.38 -15.93 5.54
CA ARG A 50 8.25 -15.36 6.29
C ARG A 50 8.49 -13.90 6.68
N ASN A 51 9.70 -13.58 7.14
CA ASN A 51 10.08 -12.20 7.45
C ASN A 51 10.05 -11.31 6.21
N MET A 52 10.59 -11.80 5.09
CA MET A 52 10.55 -11.08 3.82
C MET A 52 9.12 -10.90 3.28
N PHE A 53 8.28 -11.93 3.39
CA PHE A 53 6.87 -11.88 3.04
C PHE A 53 6.14 -10.78 3.82
N TYR A 54 6.36 -10.79 5.14
CA TYR A 54 5.72 -9.85 6.04
C TYR A 54 6.15 -8.40 5.80
N ARG A 55 7.42 -8.15 5.46
CA ARG A 55 7.87 -6.80 5.10
C ARG A 55 7.24 -6.31 3.78
N LEU A 56 7.14 -7.19 2.79
CA LEU A 56 6.60 -6.84 1.47
C LEU A 56 5.09 -6.61 1.50
N ILE A 57 4.35 -7.37 2.30
CA ILE A 57 2.90 -7.19 2.41
C ILE A 57 2.53 -5.84 3.03
N LEU A 58 3.33 -5.29 3.95
CA LEU A 58 3.08 -3.96 4.52
C LEU A 58 3.08 -2.87 3.44
N ALA A 59 4.09 -2.88 2.58
CA ALA A 59 4.22 -1.87 1.53
C ALA A 59 3.13 -2.02 0.47
N VAL A 60 2.82 -3.27 0.07
CA VAL A 60 1.73 -3.54 -0.87
C VAL A 60 0.38 -3.15 -0.28
N ASP A 61 0.14 -3.50 0.99
CA ASP A 61 -1.09 -3.15 1.71
C ASP A 61 -1.28 -1.64 1.76
N PHE A 62 -0.25 -0.88 2.16
CA PHE A 62 -0.35 0.56 2.22
C PHE A 62 -0.81 1.16 0.89
N VAL A 63 -0.17 0.81 -0.22
CA VAL A 63 -0.48 1.37 -1.55
C VAL A 63 -1.88 0.95 -2.01
N LEU A 64 -2.20 -0.36 -1.96
CA LEU A 64 -3.45 -0.87 -2.51
C LEU A 64 -4.66 -0.56 -1.64
N SER A 65 -4.54 -0.70 -0.31
CA SER A 65 -5.62 -0.37 0.61
C SER A 65 -5.92 1.12 0.56
N SER A 66 -4.91 2.00 0.56
CA SER A 66 -5.12 3.44 0.38
C SER A 66 -5.76 3.78 -0.97
N SER A 67 -5.34 3.10 -2.05
CA SER A 67 -5.94 3.28 -3.38
C SER A 67 -7.42 2.89 -3.40
N PHE A 68 -7.78 1.76 -2.81
CA PHE A 68 -9.16 1.29 -2.76
C PHE A 68 -10.04 2.15 -1.84
N TYR A 69 -9.55 2.55 -0.67
CA TYR A 69 -10.29 3.41 0.26
C TYR A 69 -10.53 4.80 -0.35
N SER A 70 -9.51 5.39 -0.96
CA SER A 70 -9.65 6.67 -1.69
C SER A 70 -10.66 6.57 -2.82
N TYR A 71 -10.64 5.48 -3.58
CA TYR A 71 -11.63 5.20 -4.62
C TYR A 71 -13.06 5.07 -4.07
N LYS A 72 -13.25 4.40 -2.91
CA LYS A 72 -14.58 4.15 -2.37
C LYS A 72 -15.20 5.32 -1.61
N ILE A 73 -14.41 6.03 -0.80
CA ILE A 73 -14.93 7.05 0.12
C ILE A 73 -14.23 8.41 0.00
N GLY A 74 -13.08 8.49 -0.66
CA GLY A 74 -12.31 9.73 -0.82
C GLY A 74 -12.59 10.52 -2.11
N GLN A 75 -13.25 9.92 -3.11
CA GLN A 75 -13.41 10.54 -4.44
C GLN A 75 -14.16 11.86 -4.44
N ALA A 76 -15.27 11.96 -3.69
CA ALA A 76 -16.13 13.14 -3.70
C ALA A 76 -15.39 14.41 -3.25
N HIS A 77 -14.39 14.25 -2.37
CA HIS A 77 -13.60 15.35 -1.81
C HIS A 77 -12.15 15.36 -2.30
N ARG A 78 -11.80 14.47 -3.23
CA ARG A 78 -10.44 14.26 -3.73
C ARG A 78 -9.43 14.11 -2.59
N GLN A 79 -9.72 13.16 -1.71
CA GLN A 79 -8.92 12.86 -0.54
C GLN A 79 -8.20 11.52 -0.73
N MET A 80 -6.90 11.50 -0.44
CA MET A 80 -6.14 10.27 -0.24
C MET A 80 -6.45 9.75 1.15
N ILE A 81 -7.08 8.58 1.23
CA ILE A 81 -7.41 7.89 2.48
C ILE A 81 -6.29 6.91 2.81
N LEU A 82 -5.73 7.02 3.99
CA LEU A 82 -4.66 6.16 4.51
C LEU A 82 -5.23 4.91 5.19
N THR A 83 -4.37 3.92 5.43
CA THR A 83 -4.76 2.64 6.05
C THR A 83 -5.22 2.74 7.49
N ASN A 84 -4.95 3.87 8.16
CA ASN A 84 -5.30 4.15 9.56
C ASN A 84 -6.56 5.03 9.71
N GLY A 85 -7.27 5.33 8.62
CA GLY A 85 -8.47 6.19 8.64
C GLY A 85 -8.16 7.68 8.60
N GLU A 86 -6.92 8.07 8.40
CA GLU A 86 -6.56 9.46 8.13
C GLU A 86 -6.72 9.83 6.66
N PHE A 87 -6.86 11.11 6.38
CA PHE A 87 -6.91 11.62 5.01
C PHE A 87 -5.98 12.80 4.74
N LEU A 88 -5.56 12.90 3.49
CA LEU A 88 -4.86 14.04 2.91
C LEU A 88 -5.73 14.66 1.82
N CYS A 89 -5.93 15.98 1.86
CA CYS A 89 -6.57 16.71 0.77
C CYS A 89 -5.62 16.76 -0.43
N MET A 90 -6.09 16.33 -1.60
CA MET A 90 -5.33 16.29 -2.84
C MET A 90 -5.93 17.19 -3.94
N ASP A 91 -6.84 18.09 -3.54
CA ASP A 91 -7.35 19.15 -4.40
C ASP A 91 -7.61 20.45 -3.59
N PRO A 92 -6.86 21.54 -3.85
CA PRO A 92 -5.69 21.57 -4.73
C PRO A 92 -4.60 20.60 -4.23
N LEU A 93 -3.69 20.18 -5.11
CA LEU A 93 -2.55 19.39 -4.68
C LEU A 93 -1.77 20.15 -3.60
N PRO A 94 -1.40 19.49 -2.48
CA PRO A 94 -0.65 20.14 -1.42
C PRO A 94 0.76 20.50 -1.91
N MET A 95 1.35 21.53 -1.32
CA MET A 95 2.76 21.87 -1.58
C MET A 95 3.68 20.70 -1.20
N THR A 96 4.76 20.52 -1.93
CA THR A 96 5.70 19.41 -1.70
C THR A 96 6.64 19.66 -0.52
N GLY A 97 6.84 20.92 -0.14
CA GLY A 97 7.88 21.34 0.79
C GLY A 97 9.17 21.78 0.09
N ASN A 98 9.30 21.57 -1.22
CA ASN A 98 10.48 21.98 -2.00
C ASN A 98 10.33 23.38 -2.62
N GLU A 99 9.17 24.01 -2.45
CA GLU A 99 8.92 25.36 -2.93
C GLU A 99 9.76 26.38 -2.14
N PRO A 100 10.26 27.46 -2.78
CA PRO A 100 11.23 28.38 -2.15
C PRO A 100 10.78 28.97 -0.80
N ASN A 101 9.48 29.16 -0.61
CA ASN A 101 8.90 29.75 0.60
C ASN A 101 8.15 28.73 1.47
N ALA A 102 8.28 27.41 1.20
CA ALA A 102 7.53 26.39 1.91
C ALA A 102 7.80 26.40 3.43
N ARG A 103 9.04 26.72 3.82
CA ARG A 103 9.47 26.72 5.22
C ARG A 103 8.63 27.62 6.12
N GLN A 104 8.14 28.76 5.61
CA GLN A 104 7.43 29.76 6.41
C GLN A 104 6.07 29.29 6.96
N TYR A 105 5.54 28.19 6.42
CA TYR A 105 4.24 27.62 6.81
C TYR A 105 4.34 26.63 8.00
N PHE A 106 5.52 26.45 8.58
CA PHE A 106 5.78 25.47 9.63
C PHE A 106 6.31 26.15 10.89
N GLU A 107 5.88 25.66 12.05
CA GLU A 107 6.28 26.19 13.36
C GLU A 107 7.75 25.87 13.68
N SER A 108 8.23 24.68 13.29
CA SER A 108 9.59 24.21 13.58
C SER A 108 10.32 23.66 12.35
N GLU A 109 11.65 23.59 12.41
CA GLU A 109 12.47 22.92 11.38
C GLU A 109 12.18 21.42 11.32
N GLU A 110 11.88 20.80 12.47
CA GLU A 110 11.57 19.37 12.55
C GLU A 110 10.26 19.06 11.80
N ASP A 111 9.21 19.84 12.04
CA ASP A 111 7.93 19.68 11.34
C ASP A 111 8.09 19.89 9.83
N PHE A 112 8.86 20.90 9.43
CA PHE A 112 9.12 21.17 8.01
C PHE A 112 9.89 20.04 7.35
N SER A 113 11.01 19.60 7.96
CA SER A 113 11.84 18.52 7.44
C SER A 113 11.04 17.23 7.27
N LYS A 114 10.20 16.92 8.25
CA LYS A 114 9.31 15.75 8.23
C LYS A 114 8.24 15.85 7.14
N TYR A 115 7.59 17.00 7.01
CA TYR A 115 6.62 17.24 5.95
C TYR A 115 7.27 17.14 4.56
N GLN A 116 8.37 17.84 4.34
CA GLN A 116 9.13 17.85 3.09
C GLN A 116 9.61 16.44 2.72
N SER A 117 9.92 15.62 3.72
CA SER A 117 10.30 14.24 3.52
C SER A 117 9.13 13.34 3.14
N LEU A 118 7.93 13.56 3.66
CA LEU A 118 6.79 12.63 3.46
C LEU A 118 5.84 13.04 2.33
N MET A 119 5.52 14.33 2.21
CA MET A 119 4.50 14.81 1.29
C MET A 119 4.78 14.50 -0.18
N PRO A 120 6.02 14.66 -0.71
CA PRO A 120 6.30 14.32 -2.11
C PRO A 120 5.99 12.87 -2.45
N LEU A 121 6.26 11.94 -1.53
CA LEU A 121 5.94 10.53 -1.70
C LEU A 121 4.42 10.31 -1.74
N ASN A 122 3.66 10.93 -0.85
CA ASN A 122 2.20 10.81 -0.82
C ASN A 122 1.55 11.36 -2.09
N ILE A 123 2.02 12.51 -2.60
CA ILE A 123 1.58 13.08 -3.88
C ILE A 123 1.89 12.10 -5.02
N ALA A 124 3.11 11.55 -5.06
CA ALA A 124 3.48 10.60 -6.10
C ALA A 124 2.63 9.31 -6.06
N ILE A 125 2.31 8.78 -4.87
CA ILE A 125 1.40 7.64 -4.71
C ILE A 125 -0.02 8.01 -5.17
N TRP A 126 -0.49 9.21 -4.84
CA TRP A 126 -1.79 9.70 -5.28
C TRP A 126 -1.90 9.75 -6.81
N GLU A 127 -0.94 10.40 -7.48
CA GLU A 127 -0.98 10.61 -8.93
C GLU A 127 -0.70 9.33 -9.73
N GLU A 128 0.25 8.52 -9.28
CA GLU A 128 0.74 7.37 -10.05
C GLU A 128 0.04 6.05 -9.70
N SER A 129 -0.58 5.95 -8.52
CA SER A 129 -1.30 4.74 -8.09
C SER A 129 -2.77 4.98 -7.84
N ILE A 130 -3.14 5.92 -6.96
CA ILE A 130 -4.53 6.05 -6.51
C ILE A 130 -5.44 6.53 -7.64
N VAL A 131 -5.05 7.58 -8.37
CA VAL A 131 -5.84 8.12 -9.48
C VAL A 131 -6.01 7.08 -10.61
N PRO A 132 -4.96 6.40 -11.10
CA PRO A 132 -5.11 5.32 -12.08
C PRO A 132 -5.96 4.15 -11.57
N PHE A 133 -5.76 3.73 -10.32
CA PHE A 133 -6.52 2.63 -9.72
C PHE A 133 -8.00 2.95 -9.60
N ALA A 134 -8.35 4.19 -9.24
CA ALA A 134 -9.73 4.65 -9.21
C ALA A 134 -10.40 4.60 -10.59
N ARG A 135 -9.66 4.88 -11.68
CA ARG A 135 -10.17 4.80 -13.06
C ARG A 135 -10.48 3.37 -13.49
N LEU A 136 -9.83 2.36 -12.88
CA LEU A 136 -10.18 0.96 -13.11
C LEU A 136 -11.56 0.60 -12.55
N ASN A 137 -12.14 1.41 -11.67
CA ASN A 137 -13.43 1.15 -11.03
C ASN A 137 -13.54 -0.29 -10.46
N PRO A 138 -12.60 -0.74 -9.61
CA PRO A 138 -12.55 -2.13 -9.17
C PRO A 138 -13.69 -2.50 -8.23
N THR A 139 -14.19 -3.73 -8.40
CA THR A 139 -15.00 -4.40 -7.39
C THR A 139 -14.16 -4.73 -6.16
N PHE A 140 -14.81 -5.06 -5.04
CA PHE A 140 -14.10 -5.44 -3.82
C PHE A 140 -13.33 -6.75 -4.02
N GLU A 141 -13.96 -7.70 -4.71
CA GLU A 141 -13.42 -9.00 -5.02
C GLU A 141 -12.17 -8.90 -5.92
N GLU A 142 -12.21 -8.05 -6.95
CA GLU A 142 -11.03 -7.76 -7.79
C GLU A 142 -9.91 -7.11 -6.97
N PHE A 143 -10.23 -6.15 -6.09
CA PHE A 143 -9.25 -5.54 -5.20
C PHE A 143 -8.57 -6.58 -4.29
N CYS A 144 -9.33 -7.46 -3.64
CA CYS A 144 -8.78 -8.47 -2.75
C CYS A 144 -7.84 -9.43 -3.50
N LEU A 145 -8.25 -9.89 -4.69
CA LEU A 145 -7.42 -10.80 -5.50
C LEU A 145 -6.19 -10.10 -6.05
N LEU A 146 -6.32 -8.86 -6.53
CA LEU A 146 -5.20 -8.08 -7.05
C LEU A 146 -4.17 -7.77 -5.96
N LYS A 147 -4.62 -7.48 -4.73
CA LYS A 147 -3.76 -7.32 -3.56
C LYS A 147 -3.00 -8.60 -3.25
N ALA A 148 -3.68 -9.73 -3.12
CA ALA A 148 -3.04 -11.01 -2.87
C ALA A 148 -2.04 -11.37 -4.00
N LEU A 149 -2.43 -11.15 -5.26
CA LEU A 149 -1.60 -11.40 -6.43
C LEU A 149 -0.33 -10.56 -6.43
N THR A 150 -0.45 -9.28 -6.07
CA THR A 150 0.68 -8.35 -5.97
C THR A 150 1.65 -8.79 -4.88
N VAL A 151 1.15 -9.19 -3.71
CA VAL A 151 1.99 -9.74 -2.63
C VAL A 151 2.78 -10.96 -3.12
N TRP A 152 2.11 -11.94 -3.73
CA TRP A 152 2.77 -13.13 -4.26
C TRP A 152 3.79 -12.84 -5.36
N HIS A 153 3.51 -11.81 -6.18
CA HIS A 153 4.38 -11.45 -7.26
C HIS A 153 5.63 -10.71 -6.78
N VAL A 154 5.52 -9.80 -5.80
CA VAL A 154 6.70 -9.12 -5.24
C VAL A 154 7.58 -10.06 -4.42
N THR A 155 6.98 -11.03 -3.71
CA THR A 155 7.72 -12.00 -2.89
C THR A 155 8.45 -13.05 -3.73
N TYR A 156 7.89 -13.44 -4.89
CA TYR A 156 8.52 -14.35 -5.84
C TYR A 156 10.00 -14.00 -6.11
N TYR A 157 10.30 -12.73 -6.35
CA TYR A 157 11.66 -12.28 -6.67
C TYR A 157 12.63 -12.25 -5.49
N LYS A 158 12.14 -12.49 -4.27
CA LYS A 158 12.94 -12.48 -3.04
C LYS A 158 13.09 -13.86 -2.40
N PHE A 159 12.42 -14.87 -2.93
CA PHE A 159 12.36 -16.20 -2.34
C PHE A 159 13.36 -17.17 -2.95
N THR A 160 13.61 -18.24 -2.20
CA THR A 160 14.36 -19.42 -2.69
C THR A 160 13.58 -20.12 -3.79
N GLU A 161 14.20 -21.08 -4.49
CA GLU A 161 13.51 -21.81 -5.55
C GLU A 161 12.25 -22.54 -5.04
N SER A 162 12.34 -23.20 -3.87
CA SER A 162 11.17 -23.83 -3.26
C SER A 162 10.05 -22.82 -2.96
N GLY A 163 10.41 -21.64 -2.45
CA GLY A 163 9.46 -20.56 -2.20
C GLY A 163 8.83 -20.00 -3.48
N ARG A 164 9.62 -19.86 -4.56
CA ARG A 164 9.14 -19.39 -5.87
C ARG A 164 8.09 -20.31 -6.46
N GLU A 165 8.20 -21.62 -6.28
CA GLU A 165 7.22 -22.54 -6.84
C GLU A 165 5.89 -22.47 -6.11
N LYS A 166 5.92 -22.24 -4.80
CA LYS A 166 4.72 -21.92 -4.02
C LYS A 166 4.10 -20.60 -4.52
N CYS A 167 4.89 -19.54 -4.67
CA CYS A 167 4.42 -18.27 -5.22
C CYS A 167 3.81 -18.43 -6.62
N ARG A 168 4.46 -19.15 -7.54
CA ARG A 168 3.95 -19.39 -8.91
C ARG A 168 2.60 -20.11 -8.87
N ARG A 169 2.48 -21.16 -8.05
CA ARG A 169 1.24 -21.90 -7.87
C ARG A 169 0.11 -21.01 -7.36
N GLN A 170 0.35 -20.22 -6.31
CA GLN A 170 -0.65 -19.31 -5.76
C GLN A 170 -1.06 -18.22 -6.74
N ARG A 171 -0.11 -17.66 -7.50
CA ARG A 171 -0.40 -16.68 -8.55
C ARG A 171 -1.31 -17.26 -9.62
N ASN A 172 -1.04 -18.47 -10.12
CA ASN A 172 -1.87 -19.11 -11.13
C ASN A 172 -3.31 -19.31 -10.64
N ILE A 173 -3.47 -19.81 -9.40
CA ILE A 173 -4.80 -19.97 -8.79
C ILE A 173 -5.56 -18.63 -8.74
N ILE A 174 -4.88 -17.57 -8.30
CA ILE A 174 -5.50 -16.23 -8.20
C ILE A 174 -5.86 -15.67 -9.58
N ILE A 175 -5.00 -15.84 -10.59
CA ILE A 175 -5.27 -15.43 -11.97
C ILE A 175 -6.48 -16.18 -12.53
N ASP A 176 -6.59 -17.48 -12.29
CA ASP A 176 -7.75 -18.28 -12.70
C ASP A 176 -9.04 -17.82 -12.00
N CYS A 177 -8.96 -17.50 -10.71
CA CYS A 177 -10.08 -16.94 -9.95
C CYS A 177 -10.51 -15.57 -10.49
N LEU A 178 -9.53 -14.69 -10.75
CA LEU A 178 -9.78 -13.37 -11.31
C LEU A 178 -10.43 -13.49 -12.69
N SER A 179 -9.93 -14.42 -13.51
CA SER A 179 -10.48 -14.71 -14.82
C SER A 179 -11.95 -15.11 -14.76
N LYS A 180 -12.30 -16.06 -13.87
CA LYS A 180 -13.69 -16.47 -13.67
C LYS A 180 -14.58 -15.30 -13.24
N ILE A 181 -14.12 -14.44 -12.33
CA ILE A 181 -14.89 -13.28 -11.88
C ILE A 181 -15.11 -12.30 -13.03
N CYS A 182 -14.08 -11.99 -13.81
CA CYS A 182 -14.18 -11.04 -14.92
C CYS A 182 -15.12 -11.55 -16.02
N HIS A 183 -15.05 -12.83 -16.39
CA HIS A 183 -15.95 -13.43 -17.39
C HIS A 183 -17.40 -13.49 -16.92
N ASN A 184 -17.64 -13.66 -15.62
CA ASN A 184 -18.99 -13.65 -15.05
C ASN A 184 -19.64 -12.26 -15.04
N GLN A 185 -18.85 -11.18 -15.22
CA GLN A 185 -19.34 -9.80 -15.18
C GLN A 185 -19.77 -9.25 -16.56
N GLY A 186 -19.46 -9.94 -17.66
CA GLY A 186 -19.93 -9.56 -19.00
C GLY A 186 -18.99 -9.92 -20.14
N ALA A 187 -19.32 -9.44 -21.33
CA ALA A 187 -18.70 -9.83 -22.61
C ALA A 187 -17.23 -9.40 -22.82
N ASN A 188 -16.60 -8.72 -21.85
CA ASN A 188 -15.22 -8.19 -21.96
C ASN A 188 -14.28 -8.72 -20.85
N GLY A 189 -14.52 -9.93 -20.36
CA GLY A 189 -13.75 -10.53 -19.25
C GLY A 189 -12.23 -10.55 -19.51
N GLU A 190 -11.80 -10.88 -20.73
CA GLU A 190 -10.38 -10.93 -21.10
C GLU A 190 -9.69 -9.56 -20.98
N ASN A 191 -10.30 -8.52 -21.53
CA ASN A 191 -9.79 -7.15 -21.44
C ASN A 191 -9.70 -6.70 -19.98
N ARG A 192 -10.71 -7.02 -19.17
CA ARG A 192 -10.75 -6.67 -17.75
C ARG A 192 -9.60 -7.30 -16.96
N ILE A 193 -9.31 -8.59 -17.21
CA ILE A 193 -8.16 -9.27 -16.59
C ILE A 193 -6.86 -8.55 -17.01
N GLY A 194 -6.72 -8.24 -18.30
CA GLY A 194 -5.56 -7.51 -18.83
C GLY A 194 -5.33 -6.18 -18.11
N GLU A 195 -6.37 -5.35 -17.99
CA GLU A 195 -6.31 -4.07 -17.27
C GLU A 195 -5.87 -4.24 -15.80
N LEU A 196 -6.46 -5.21 -15.09
CA LEU A 196 -6.12 -5.51 -13.70
C LEU A 196 -4.67 -6.00 -13.55
N LEU A 197 -4.21 -6.88 -14.43
CA LEU A 197 -2.82 -7.35 -14.40
C LEU A 197 -1.83 -6.23 -14.73
N MET A 198 -2.14 -5.38 -15.72
CA MET A 198 -1.30 -4.23 -16.07
C MET A 198 -1.22 -3.21 -14.94
N SER A 199 -2.29 -3.09 -14.13
CA SER A 199 -2.30 -2.21 -12.97
C SER A 199 -1.23 -2.53 -11.94
N MET A 200 -0.85 -3.82 -11.84
CA MET A 200 0.20 -4.26 -10.92
C MET A 200 1.53 -3.56 -11.18
N ASN A 201 1.81 -3.15 -12.42
CA ASN A 201 3.07 -2.50 -12.76
C ASN A 201 3.26 -1.19 -12.00
N TYR A 202 2.27 -0.28 -12.04
CA TYR A 202 2.39 0.99 -11.34
C TYR A 202 2.27 0.82 -9.82
N ILE A 203 1.44 -0.12 -9.35
CA ILE A 203 1.34 -0.45 -7.91
C ILE A 203 2.69 -0.94 -7.37
N MET A 204 3.38 -1.80 -8.10
CA MET A 204 4.70 -2.31 -7.72
C MET A 204 5.75 -1.21 -7.72
N GLN A 205 5.72 -0.30 -8.70
CA GLN A 205 6.63 0.84 -8.73
C GLN A 205 6.43 1.74 -7.50
N SER A 206 5.19 2.08 -7.16
CA SER A 206 4.89 2.84 -5.93
C SER A 206 5.29 2.08 -4.66
N THR A 207 5.07 0.76 -4.61
CA THR A 207 5.48 -0.10 -3.48
C THR A 207 7.01 -0.10 -3.29
N GLN A 208 7.77 -0.18 -4.38
CA GLN A 208 9.23 -0.12 -4.33
C GLN A 208 9.72 1.26 -3.91
N ARG A 209 9.11 2.33 -4.42
CA ARG A 209 9.42 3.71 -4.04
C ARG A 209 9.16 3.93 -2.56
N LEU A 210 7.99 3.53 -2.08
CA LEU A 210 7.60 3.58 -0.67
C LEU A 210 8.65 2.89 0.22
N THR A 211 8.98 1.63 -0.09
CA THR A 211 9.96 0.86 0.67
C THR A 211 11.32 1.55 0.72
N LYS A 212 11.85 2.00 -0.43
CA LYS A 212 13.14 2.71 -0.51
C LYS A 212 13.12 4.01 0.29
N HIS A 213 12.03 4.74 0.21
CA HIS A 213 11.85 6.02 0.89
C HIS A 213 11.85 5.84 2.41
N TYR A 214 11.06 4.90 2.94
CA TYR A 214 11.04 4.62 4.37
C TYR A 214 12.38 4.11 4.90
N ILE A 215 13.13 3.31 4.13
CA ILE A 215 14.51 2.93 4.48
C ILE A 215 15.38 4.18 4.64
N MET A 216 15.30 5.12 3.70
CA MET A 216 16.06 6.37 3.76
C MET A 216 15.70 7.21 4.98
N LEU A 217 14.40 7.41 5.26
CA LEU A 217 13.95 8.19 6.42
C LEU A 217 14.38 7.57 7.74
N THR A 218 14.34 6.25 7.82
CA THR A 218 14.78 5.47 8.99
C THR A 218 16.29 5.51 9.17
N PHE A 219 17.05 5.52 8.07
CA PHE A 219 18.52 5.60 8.11
C PHE A 219 19.04 6.97 8.55
N PHE A 220 18.39 8.05 8.10
CA PHE A 220 18.75 9.43 8.45
C PHE A 220 18.06 9.94 9.73
N ASP A 221 17.32 9.08 10.43
CA ASP A 221 16.59 9.41 11.67
C ASP A 221 15.67 10.64 11.52
N VAL A 222 15.10 10.81 10.31
CA VAL A 222 14.17 11.92 9.99
C VAL A 222 12.82 11.71 10.67
N LEU A 223 12.49 10.45 10.97
CA LEU A 223 11.29 10.07 11.70
C LEU A 223 11.71 9.31 12.96
N ASN A 224 11.16 9.73 14.10
CA ASN A 224 11.15 8.94 15.34
C ASN A 224 10.22 7.73 15.18
N CYS A 225 10.60 6.80 14.31
CA CYS A 225 9.87 5.59 13.98
C CYS A 225 9.82 4.63 15.18
N ASP A 226 8.75 3.84 15.28
CA ASP A 226 8.72 2.73 16.24
C ASP A 226 9.87 1.74 15.98
N ALA A 227 10.45 1.17 17.03
CA ALA A 227 11.55 0.19 16.93
C ALA A 227 11.19 -0.99 16.01
N MET A 228 9.91 -1.39 15.96
CA MET A 228 9.45 -2.44 15.04
C MET A 228 9.61 -2.03 13.58
N LEU A 229 9.40 -0.76 13.21
CA LEU A 229 9.60 -0.29 11.84
C LEU A 229 11.09 -0.30 11.46
N HIS A 230 11.97 0.07 12.39
CA HIS A 230 13.43 -0.04 12.20
C HIS A 230 13.85 -1.48 11.92
N GLU A 231 13.35 -2.44 12.71
CA GLU A 231 13.65 -3.88 12.52
C GLU A 231 13.10 -4.43 11.20
N MET A 232 11.99 -3.90 10.70
CA MET A 232 11.41 -4.33 9.42
C MET A 232 12.15 -3.78 8.21
N LEU A 233 12.72 -2.58 8.32
CA LEU A 233 13.44 -1.93 7.23
C LEU A 233 14.93 -2.29 7.19
N THR A 234 15.51 -2.83 8.27
CA THR A 234 16.88 -3.34 8.27
C THR A 234 16.95 -4.73 7.62
N PHE A 235 17.57 -4.80 6.44
CA PHE A 235 17.94 -6.05 5.78
C PHE A 235 19.24 -6.58 6.39
N LYS A 236 19.16 -7.51 7.34
CA LYS A 236 20.30 -8.38 7.63
C LYS A 236 20.24 -9.52 6.62
N TYR A 237 21.12 -9.46 5.63
CA TYR A 237 21.39 -10.58 4.72
C TYR A 237 22.09 -11.71 5.49
#